data_AF-A0A9E0F8X7-F1
#
_entry.id   AF-A0A9E0F8X7-F1
#
_cell.length_a   1.000
_cell.length_b   1.000
_cell.length_c   1.000
_cell.angle_alpha   90.00
_cell.angle_beta   90.00
_cell.angle_gamma   90.00
#
_symmetry.space_group_name_H-M   'P 1'
#
loop_
_entity.id
_entity.type
_entity.pdbx_description
1 polymer ?
#
loop_
_entity_poly.entity_id
_entity_poly.type
_entity_poly.pdbx_seq_one_letter_code
_entity_poly.pdbx_strand_id
1 'polypeptide(L)'
;MPHFKSIAHGLFFLLLATLIITTGCGSDREGDEIGALQQTEYPETYDVRKNEFYQIPGARGPEDKSVLAERVPTRWQKYSGGADSRLCVLLTDTASSWLGVAHGLKSFGIPFSITTDYRVALQHKVVMAYPVISGAALAPDALQALAAYPRSGGTLIGIQVLGALNEVFGFKEPVPSRQHFEVNIVNDSSAITGEFTDPKELRISLGNKERFKETIGTYSYSGNQLPALAVYEDKSAAVSYKLYEGGAAYAFGFDIGYFILKGHNNRHEDFHHNVVNEFEPSIDVIMRMIRNIYLSGNPDAAWIATVPYFKNLSVVIT
;
A
#
# COMPACT_ATOMS: atom_id res chain seq x y z
N MET A 1 -62.64 -18.13 46.83
CA MET A 1 -63.49 -17.29 45.95
C MET A 1 -64.32 -16.37 46.84
N PRO A 2 -64.49 -15.06 46.60
CA PRO A 2 -63.94 -14.17 45.55
C PRO A 2 -63.18 -12.93 46.11
N HIS A 3 -62.70 -12.10 45.19
CA HIS A 3 -61.88 -10.88 45.29
C HIS A 3 -62.37 -9.73 46.20
N PHE A 4 -61.45 -8.95 46.80
CA PHE A 4 -61.19 -7.52 46.48
C PHE A 4 -60.08 -6.84 47.33
N LYS A 5 -59.23 -6.05 46.64
CA LYS A 5 -58.48 -4.82 47.01
C LYS A 5 -57.58 -4.72 48.27
N SER A 6 -56.26 -4.64 47.99
CA SER A 6 -55.29 -3.52 48.17
C SER A 6 -55.32 -2.58 49.41
N ILE A 7 -54.11 -2.11 49.77
CA ILE A 7 -53.67 -1.03 50.70
C ILE A 7 -53.20 -1.63 52.06
N ALA A 8 -52.02 -1.39 52.63
CA ALA A 8 -50.97 -0.36 52.45
C ALA A 8 -49.62 -0.84 53.04
N HIS A 9 -48.53 -0.34 52.43
CA HIS A 9 -47.34 0.27 53.04
C HIS A 9 -46.68 -0.39 54.27
N GLY A 10 -45.44 -0.84 54.06
CA GLY A 10 -44.51 -1.19 55.13
C GLY A 10 -43.10 -1.51 54.62
N LEU A 11 -42.38 -0.47 54.21
CA LEU A 11 -40.92 -0.28 54.39
C LEU A 11 -40.02 -1.53 54.42
N PHE A 12 -39.17 -1.75 53.40
CA PHE A 12 -37.77 -2.08 53.64
C PHE A 12 -36.86 -1.84 52.42
N PHE A 13 -36.02 -0.82 52.57
CA PHE A 13 -34.66 -0.58 52.06
C PHE A 13 -34.30 -0.74 50.56
N LEU A 14 -34.08 0.45 49.98
CA LEU A 14 -33.18 0.74 48.86
C LEU A 14 -31.74 0.26 49.11
N LEU A 15 -31.11 -0.25 48.06
CA LEU A 15 -29.75 0.15 47.69
C LEU A 15 -29.64 0.12 46.15
N LEU A 16 -29.97 1.26 45.56
CA LEU A 16 -29.84 1.55 44.14
C LEU A 16 -28.46 2.20 43.94
N ALA A 17 -27.49 1.45 43.43
CA ALA A 17 -26.25 2.02 42.93
C ALA A 17 -26.43 2.34 41.45
N THR A 18 -26.66 3.62 41.17
CA THR A 18 -26.68 4.21 39.83
C THR A 18 -25.25 4.21 39.29
N LEU A 19 -24.96 3.46 38.23
CA LEU A 19 -23.76 3.69 37.43
C LEU A 19 -24.16 4.29 36.09
N ILE A 20 -23.82 5.57 35.95
CA ILE A 20 -23.92 6.37 34.74
C ILE A 20 -22.94 5.76 33.72
N ILE A 21 -23.45 5.21 32.61
CA ILE A 21 -22.62 4.89 31.45
C ILE A 21 -22.51 6.17 30.62
N THR A 22 -21.42 6.91 30.84
CA THR A 22 -20.96 7.94 29.93
C THR A 22 -20.42 7.28 28.67
N THR A 23 -21.02 7.60 27.53
CA THR A 23 -20.44 7.38 26.20
C THR A 23 -19.13 8.17 26.10
N GLY A 24 -18.02 7.46 25.99
CA GLY A 24 -16.69 8.02 25.75
C GLY A 24 -16.07 7.37 24.53
N CYS A 25 -15.86 8.17 23.48
CA CYS A 25 -15.03 7.84 22.33
C CYS A 25 -13.65 7.37 22.76
N GLY A 26 -13.19 6.28 22.17
CA GLY A 26 -11.82 5.82 22.26
C GLY A 26 -11.55 4.88 21.11
N SER A 27 -10.96 5.43 20.04
CA SER A 27 -10.24 4.74 18.96
C SER A 27 -9.70 3.38 19.40
N ASP A 28 -10.34 2.30 18.94
CA ASP A 28 -9.80 0.96 19.04
C ASP A 28 -8.48 0.91 18.26
N ARG A 29 -7.38 0.87 19.02
CA ARG A 29 -6.08 0.44 18.51
C ARG A 29 -6.17 -1.08 18.35
N GLU A 30 -6.74 -1.54 17.26
CA GLU A 30 -6.66 -2.95 16.80
C GLU A 30 -5.23 -3.26 16.31
N GLY A 31 -4.26 -3.09 17.20
CA GLY A 31 -2.92 -3.66 17.09
C GLY A 31 -2.69 -4.82 18.06
N ASP A 32 -3.68 -5.16 18.88
CA ASP A 32 -3.54 -6.13 19.99
C ASP A 32 -4.22 -7.48 19.75
N GLU A 33 -4.88 -7.71 18.62
CA GLU A 33 -5.30 -9.07 18.23
C GLU A 33 -4.17 -9.79 17.48
N ILE A 34 -3.03 -9.89 18.16
CA ILE A 34 -2.16 -11.06 18.01
C ILE A 34 -3.08 -12.21 18.41
N GLY A 35 -3.52 -12.99 17.41
CA GLY A 35 -4.46 -14.09 17.60
C GLY A 35 -4.10 -14.80 18.89
N ALA A 36 -5.07 -14.87 19.81
CA ALA A 36 -4.90 -15.41 21.15
C ALA A 36 -3.93 -16.58 21.03
N LEU A 37 -2.68 -16.35 21.47
CA LEU A 37 -1.72 -17.43 21.59
C LEU A 37 -2.50 -18.42 22.44
N GLN A 38 -2.88 -19.55 21.85
CA GLN A 38 -3.05 -20.74 22.67
C GLN A 38 -1.85 -20.69 23.60
N GLN A 39 -2.07 -20.81 24.90
CA GLN A 39 -0.98 -20.99 25.85
C GLN A 39 -0.30 -22.33 25.50
N THR A 40 0.43 -22.37 24.39
CA THR A 40 1.49 -23.30 24.14
C THR A 40 2.57 -22.84 25.09
N GLU A 41 2.57 -23.45 26.28
CA GLU A 41 3.77 -23.54 27.08
C GLU A 41 4.82 -24.24 26.21
N TYR A 42 5.62 -23.45 25.51
CA TYR A 42 6.85 -23.95 24.94
C TYR A 42 7.76 -24.24 26.14
N PRO A 43 8.26 -25.47 26.32
CA PRO A 43 9.21 -25.71 27.38
C PRO A 43 10.41 -24.79 27.15
N GLU A 44 10.81 -24.03 28.18
CA GLU A 44 11.98 -23.12 28.11
C GLU A 44 13.25 -23.88 27.72
N THR A 45 13.23 -25.21 27.86
CA THR A 45 14.29 -26.14 27.45
C THR A 45 13.72 -27.26 26.60
N TYR A 46 14.14 -27.33 25.34
CA TYR A 46 13.90 -28.47 24.46
C TYR A 46 14.97 -29.53 24.73
N ASP A 47 14.60 -30.66 25.34
CA ASP A 47 15.51 -31.80 25.48
C ASP A 47 15.64 -32.50 24.12
N VAL A 48 16.72 -32.16 23.39
CA VAL A 48 17.01 -32.76 22.10
C VAL A 48 17.30 -34.25 22.31
N ARG A 49 16.51 -35.12 21.67
CA ARG A 49 16.72 -36.57 21.74
C ARG A 49 18.11 -36.87 21.19
N LYS A 50 18.96 -37.53 21.99
CA LYS A 50 20.37 -37.86 21.66
C LYS A 50 20.59 -38.55 20.31
N ASN A 51 19.57 -39.15 19.72
CA ASN A 51 19.65 -39.90 18.47
C ASN A 51 19.28 -39.07 17.22
N GLU A 52 18.86 -37.81 17.38
CA GLU A 52 18.42 -36.93 16.27
C GLU A 52 19.44 -35.82 15.96
N PHE A 53 20.54 -35.73 16.70
CA PHE A 53 21.56 -34.69 16.53
C PHE A 53 22.95 -35.29 16.39
N TYR A 54 23.58 -35.10 15.23
CA TYR A 54 25.00 -35.39 15.05
C TYR A 54 25.81 -34.15 15.48
N GLN A 55 26.40 -34.21 16.68
CA GLN A 55 27.36 -33.20 17.10
C GLN A 55 28.70 -33.48 16.45
N ILE A 56 29.19 -32.54 15.62
CA ILE A 56 30.52 -32.63 15.02
C ILE A 56 31.57 -32.53 16.15
N PRO A 57 32.39 -33.57 16.39
CA PRO A 57 33.37 -33.55 17.47
C PRO A 57 34.35 -32.38 17.31
N GLY A 58 34.52 -31.59 18.37
CA GLY A 58 35.42 -30.43 18.38
C GLY A 58 34.83 -29.14 17.81
N ALA A 59 33.63 -29.16 17.24
CA ALA A 59 32.93 -27.94 16.83
C ALA A 59 32.40 -27.17 18.06
N ARG A 60 32.71 -25.88 18.14
CA ARG A 60 32.09 -24.93 19.08
C ARG A 60 31.25 -23.95 18.27
N GLY A 61 30.03 -23.69 18.75
CA GLY A 61 29.19 -22.64 18.17
C GLY A 61 29.75 -21.24 18.48
N PRO A 62 29.26 -20.19 17.82
CA PRO A 62 29.58 -18.82 18.19
C PRO A 62 29.22 -18.58 19.66
N GLU A 63 30.21 -18.20 20.49
CA GLU A 63 30.00 -17.85 21.91
C GLU A 63 29.59 -16.38 22.07
N ASP A 64 29.67 -15.60 20.99
CA ASP A 64 29.25 -14.21 20.96
C ASP A 64 27.74 -14.10 21.19
N LYS A 65 27.35 -13.18 22.08
CA LYS A 65 25.93 -12.85 22.27
C LYS A 65 25.40 -12.25 20.96
N SER A 66 24.41 -12.90 20.36
CA SER A 66 23.63 -12.29 19.28
C SER A 66 22.89 -11.06 19.82
N VAL A 67 23.42 -9.87 19.55
CA VAL A 67 22.76 -8.61 19.89
C VAL A 67 21.93 -8.18 18.67
N LEU A 68 20.62 -8.03 18.84
CA LEU A 68 19.81 -7.34 17.84
C LEU A 68 20.26 -5.89 17.81
N ALA A 69 20.80 -5.44 16.67
CA ALA A 69 21.20 -4.05 16.48
C ALA A 69 20.01 -3.10 16.74
N GLU A 70 20.29 -1.93 17.30
CA GLU A 70 19.28 -0.90 17.49
C GLU A 70 18.65 -0.53 16.14
N ARG A 71 17.32 -0.60 16.06
CA ARG A 71 16.58 -0.27 14.84
C ARG A 71 16.53 1.24 14.69
N VAL A 72 17.47 1.82 13.94
CA VAL A 72 17.42 3.24 13.56
C VAL A 72 16.42 3.41 12.40
N PRO A 73 15.35 4.20 12.56
CA PRO A 73 14.41 4.47 11.47
C PRO A 73 15.12 5.11 10.28
N THR A 74 14.88 4.59 9.07
CA THR A 74 15.44 5.19 7.86
C THR A 74 14.77 6.53 7.61
N ARG A 75 15.56 7.60 7.45
CA ARG A 75 15.08 8.93 7.11
C ARG A 75 14.86 9.05 5.60
N TRP A 76 13.76 9.66 5.17
CA TRP A 76 13.46 9.83 3.74
C TRP A 76 14.50 10.69 3.02
N GLN A 77 15.16 11.63 3.73
CA GLN A 77 16.23 12.49 3.22
C GLN A 77 17.43 11.70 2.68
N LYS A 78 17.58 10.42 3.06
CA LYS A 78 18.55 9.51 2.42
C LYS A 78 18.36 9.41 0.90
N TYR A 79 17.16 9.70 0.42
CA TYR A 79 16.76 9.64 -0.99
C TYR A 79 16.52 11.03 -1.62
N SER A 80 16.92 12.14 -0.98
CA SER A 80 16.64 13.49 -1.51
C SER A 80 17.60 13.99 -2.59
N GLY A 81 18.63 13.21 -2.92
CA GLY A 81 19.63 13.58 -3.93
C GLY A 81 19.38 12.92 -5.29
N GLY A 82 19.96 13.50 -6.35
CA GLY A 82 19.86 12.99 -7.71
C GLY A 82 19.79 14.11 -8.73
N ALA A 83 19.65 13.74 -10.00
CA ALA A 83 19.34 14.67 -11.09
C ALA A 83 17.84 14.68 -11.37
N ASP A 84 17.36 15.75 -11.99
CA ASP A 84 15.94 16.01 -12.23
C ASP A 84 15.32 15.08 -13.29
N SER A 85 16.14 14.27 -13.98
CA SER A 85 15.69 13.22 -14.90
C SER A 85 15.04 12.01 -14.19
N ARG A 86 15.24 11.87 -12.88
CA ARG A 86 14.67 10.78 -12.06
C ARG A 86 13.18 11.01 -11.80
N LEU A 87 12.46 9.94 -11.46
CA LEU A 87 11.12 10.08 -10.87
C LEU A 87 11.23 10.83 -9.53
N CYS A 88 10.41 11.86 -9.31
CA CYS A 88 10.37 12.54 -8.01
C CYS A 88 9.16 12.09 -7.21
N VAL A 89 9.38 11.62 -5.98
CA VAL A 89 8.29 11.37 -5.03
C VAL A 89 8.10 12.65 -4.20
N LEU A 90 6.99 13.36 -4.46
CA LEU A 90 6.49 14.40 -3.58
C LEU A 90 5.82 13.73 -2.38
N LEU A 91 6.54 13.70 -1.26
CA LEU A 91 6.09 13.09 -0.02
C LEU A 91 5.19 14.08 0.74
N THR A 92 3.89 13.81 0.74
CA THR A 92 2.86 14.64 1.39
C THR A 92 2.68 14.31 2.87
N ASP A 93 3.08 13.10 3.30
CA ASP A 93 3.12 12.69 4.69
C ASP A 93 4.38 11.86 4.99
N THR A 94 5.24 12.35 5.88
CA THR A 94 6.49 11.67 6.27
C THR A 94 6.30 10.45 7.18
N ALA A 95 5.13 10.30 7.80
CA ALA A 95 4.77 9.15 8.63
C ALA A 95 4.14 7.99 7.84
N SER A 96 3.91 8.18 6.54
CA SER A 96 3.32 7.20 5.64
C SER A 96 4.23 6.00 5.33
N SER A 97 3.72 5.05 4.55
CA SER A 97 4.43 3.84 4.11
C SER A 97 5.44 4.09 2.97
N TRP A 98 6.04 5.28 2.90
CA TRP A 98 6.92 5.71 1.81
C TRP A 98 8.15 4.82 1.61
N LEU A 99 8.59 4.13 2.67
CA LEU A 99 9.69 3.18 2.58
C LEU A 99 9.34 2.00 1.66
N GLY A 100 8.06 1.62 1.58
CA GLY A 100 7.56 0.63 0.61
C GLY A 100 7.73 1.11 -0.82
N VAL A 101 7.37 2.36 -1.10
CA VAL A 101 7.59 2.99 -2.42
C VAL A 101 9.08 3.05 -2.75
N ALA A 102 9.90 3.54 -1.83
CA ALA A 102 11.36 3.63 -2.03
C ALA A 102 11.99 2.25 -2.29
N HIS A 103 11.53 1.22 -1.56
CA HIS A 103 11.97 -0.14 -1.76
C HIS A 103 11.53 -0.68 -3.12
N GLY A 104 10.25 -0.55 -3.50
CA GLY A 104 9.72 -0.99 -4.79
C GLY A 104 10.43 -0.34 -5.97
N LEU A 105 10.55 0.99 -5.98
CA LEU A 105 11.25 1.74 -7.04
C LEU A 105 12.70 1.28 -7.18
N LYS A 106 13.40 1.06 -6.05
CA LYS A 106 14.78 0.56 -6.06
C LYS A 106 14.87 -0.86 -6.60
N SER A 107 13.99 -1.76 -6.17
CA SER A 107 13.97 -3.16 -6.60
C SER A 107 13.67 -3.29 -8.10
N PHE A 108 12.87 -2.38 -8.65
CA PHE A 108 12.54 -2.32 -10.07
C PHE A 108 13.49 -1.43 -10.89
N GLY A 109 14.57 -0.94 -10.30
CA GLY A 109 15.59 -0.16 -11.00
C GLY A 109 15.10 1.17 -11.57
N ILE A 110 14.01 1.73 -11.02
CA ILE A 110 13.49 3.05 -11.38
C ILE A 110 14.28 4.10 -10.57
N PRO A 111 15.11 4.94 -11.21
CA PRO A 111 15.84 6.00 -10.49
C PRO A 111 14.85 7.02 -9.91
N PHE A 112 14.98 7.32 -8.62
CA PHE A 112 14.09 8.25 -7.94
C PHE A 112 14.80 9.22 -7.00
N SER A 113 14.07 10.24 -6.60
CA SER A 113 14.39 11.14 -5.49
C SER A 113 13.13 11.39 -4.65
N ILE A 114 13.28 11.79 -3.38
CA ILE A 114 12.17 12.12 -2.49
C ILE A 114 12.33 13.56 -1.99
N THR A 115 11.25 14.33 -2.05
CA THR A 115 11.18 15.69 -1.48
C THR A 115 9.82 15.94 -0.87
N THR A 116 9.74 16.86 0.09
CA THR A 116 8.48 17.40 0.62
C THR A 116 8.13 18.76 0.01
N ASP A 117 9.03 19.34 -0.81
CA ASP A 117 8.81 20.62 -1.48
C ASP A 117 8.28 20.38 -2.90
N TYR A 118 7.03 20.79 -3.16
CA TYR A 118 6.41 20.66 -4.48
C TYR A 118 7.19 21.42 -5.56
N ARG A 119 7.85 22.53 -5.23
CA ARG A 119 8.61 23.33 -6.20
C ARG A 119 9.84 22.58 -6.70
N VAL A 120 10.46 21.79 -5.83
CA VAL A 120 11.55 20.88 -6.20
C VAL A 120 10.98 19.72 -7.01
N ALA A 121 9.88 19.11 -6.56
CA ALA A 121 9.29 17.96 -7.26
C ALA A 121 8.94 18.28 -8.72
N LEU A 122 8.33 19.45 -8.98
CA LEU A 122 7.89 19.88 -10.31
C LEU A 122 9.02 20.27 -11.27
N GLN A 123 10.30 20.23 -10.84
CA GLN A 123 11.46 20.35 -11.73
C GLN A 123 11.71 19.06 -12.52
N HIS A 124 11.21 17.93 -12.02
CA HIS A 124 11.33 16.64 -12.68
C HIS A 124 10.32 16.51 -13.82
N LYS A 125 10.46 15.49 -14.68
CA LYS A 125 9.48 15.17 -15.73
C LYS A 125 8.34 14.26 -15.27
N VAL A 126 8.62 13.42 -14.28
CA VAL A 126 7.64 12.49 -13.70
C VAL A 126 7.61 12.68 -12.19
N VAL A 127 6.44 13.00 -11.66
CA VAL A 127 6.22 13.26 -10.24
C VAL A 127 5.18 12.28 -9.70
N MET A 128 5.48 11.63 -8.59
CA MET A 128 4.55 10.83 -7.81
C MET A 128 4.21 11.56 -6.51
N ALA A 129 2.97 11.98 -6.32
CA ALA A 129 2.51 12.52 -5.05
C ALA A 129 2.00 11.38 -4.16
N TYR A 130 2.58 11.22 -2.98
CA TYR A 130 2.39 10.07 -2.11
C TYR A 130 2.32 10.49 -0.62
N PRO A 131 1.44 9.88 0.21
CA PRO A 131 0.50 8.80 -0.10
C PRO A 131 -0.87 9.27 -0.61
N VAL A 132 -1.16 10.56 -0.48
CA VAL A 132 -2.47 11.13 -0.76
C VAL A 132 -2.31 12.51 -1.40
N ILE A 133 -3.16 12.83 -2.37
CA ILE A 133 -3.37 14.19 -2.84
C ILE A 133 -4.70 14.68 -2.27
N SER A 134 -4.67 15.65 -1.36
CA SER A 134 -5.89 16.28 -0.84
C SER A 134 -5.63 17.70 -0.35
N GLY A 135 -6.69 18.48 -0.17
CA GLY A 135 -6.60 19.81 0.46
C GLY A 135 -6.20 19.79 1.94
N ALA A 136 -6.26 18.63 2.60
CA ALA A 136 -5.73 18.47 3.95
C ALA A 136 -4.22 18.19 3.96
N ALA A 137 -3.70 17.57 2.90
CA ALA A 137 -2.29 17.18 2.80
C ALA A 137 -1.42 18.23 2.09
N LEU A 138 -2.00 19.04 1.21
CA LEU A 138 -1.28 19.99 0.38
C LEU A 138 -1.91 21.38 0.45
N ALA A 139 -1.04 22.39 0.51
CA ALA A 139 -1.45 23.79 0.48
C ALA A 139 -2.07 24.16 -0.89
N PRO A 140 -2.94 25.20 -0.95
CA PRO A 140 -3.63 25.59 -2.18
C PRO A 140 -2.70 25.92 -3.36
N ASP A 141 -1.55 26.53 -3.09
CA ASP A 141 -0.52 26.84 -4.08
C ASP A 141 0.10 25.57 -4.67
N ALA A 142 0.39 24.58 -3.83
CA ALA A 142 0.87 23.27 -4.27
C ALA A 142 -0.17 22.55 -5.14
N LEU A 143 -1.44 22.56 -4.74
CA LEU A 143 -2.53 21.97 -5.52
C LEU A 143 -2.69 22.64 -6.88
N GLN A 144 -2.64 23.98 -6.92
CA GLN A 144 -2.73 24.72 -8.18
C GLN A 144 -1.55 24.39 -9.11
N ALA A 145 -0.33 24.30 -8.56
CA ALA A 145 0.85 23.93 -9.32
C ALA A 145 0.77 22.49 -9.88
N LEU A 146 0.33 21.54 -9.05
CA LEU A 146 0.08 20.15 -9.47
C LEU A 146 -1.02 20.06 -10.54
N ALA A 147 -2.06 20.90 -10.46
CA ALA A 147 -3.10 20.95 -11.49
C ALA A 147 -2.56 21.40 -12.84
N ALA A 148 -1.67 22.39 -12.86
CA ALA A 148 -1.10 22.94 -14.08
C ALA A 148 -0.06 22.00 -14.70
N TYR A 149 0.62 21.20 -13.89
CA TYR A 149 1.80 20.45 -14.29
C TYR A 149 1.60 19.47 -15.47
N PRO A 150 0.54 18.64 -15.52
CA PRO A 150 0.28 17.81 -16.70
C PRO A 150 0.02 18.61 -17.98
N ARG A 151 -0.60 19.79 -17.85
CA ARG A 151 -0.87 20.69 -18.99
C ARG A 151 0.39 21.33 -19.54
N SER A 152 1.42 21.52 -18.72
CA SER A 152 2.75 21.98 -19.14
C SER A 152 3.67 20.86 -19.64
N GLY A 153 3.15 19.64 -19.79
CA GLY A 153 3.89 18.50 -20.31
C GLY A 153 4.61 17.64 -19.27
N GLY A 154 4.23 17.76 -17.99
CA GLY A 154 4.68 16.86 -16.94
C GLY A 154 3.83 15.60 -16.86
N THR A 155 4.37 14.54 -16.24
CA THR A 155 3.58 13.35 -15.87
C THR A 155 3.38 13.30 -14.37
N LEU A 156 2.13 13.27 -13.92
CA LEU A 156 1.74 13.21 -12.52
C LEU A 156 1.14 11.84 -12.18
N ILE A 157 1.68 11.18 -11.17
CA ILE A 157 1.13 9.98 -10.55
C ILE A 157 0.59 10.38 -9.18
N GLY A 158 -0.73 10.28 -8.99
CA GLY A 158 -1.38 10.55 -7.72
C GLY A 158 -1.75 9.25 -7.02
N ILE A 159 -1.28 9.06 -5.79
CA ILE A 159 -1.78 7.98 -4.95
C ILE A 159 -2.92 8.56 -4.11
N GLN A 160 -4.06 7.85 -4.03
CA GLN A 160 -5.29 8.25 -3.36
C GLN A 160 -5.65 9.73 -3.60
N VAL A 161 -6.17 10.03 -4.79
CA VAL A 161 -6.48 11.41 -5.18
C VAL A 161 -7.86 11.80 -4.68
N LEU A 162 -7.92 12.83 -3.83
CA LEU A 162 -9.13 13.31 -3.17
C LEU A 162 -9.37 14.80 -3.41
N GLY A 163 -10.49 15.12 -4.05
CA GLY A 163 -11.04 16.48 -4.10
C GLY A 163 -10.59 17.31 -5.30
N ALA A 164 -9.86 18.40 -5.07
CA ALA A 164 -9.71 19.50 -6.04
C ALA A 164 -9.05 19.13 -7.38
N LEU A 165 -8.38 17.97 -7.47
CA LEU A 165 -7.65 17.53 -8.66
C LEU A 165 -8.35 16.41 -9.44
N ASN A 166 -9.57 15.99 -9.08
CA ASN A 166 -10.26 14.88 -9.75
C ASN A 166 -10.28 15.00 -11.29
N GLU A 167 -10.67 16.18 -11.80
CA GLU A 167 -10.73 16.48 -13.24
C GLU A 167 -9.36 16.48 -13.93
N VAL A 168 -8.28 16.69 -13.16
CA VAL A 168 -6.90 16.62 -13.66
C VAL A 168 -6.54 15.17 -13.98
N PHE A 169 -7.00 14.23 -13.16
CA PHE A 169 -6.81 12.79 -13.31
C PHE A 169 -7.89 12.09 -14.13
N GLY A 170 -8.89 12.83 -14.61
CA GLY A 170 -9.90 12.32 -15.54
C GLY A 170 -11.06 11.58 -14.89
N PHE A 171 -11.39 11.87 -13.64
CA PHE A 171 -12.55 11.32 -12.94
C PHE A 171 -13.35 12.44 -12.24
N LYS A 172 -14.59 12.14 -11.82
CA LYS A 172 -15.48 13.10 -11.15
C LYS A 172 -15.36 13.05 -9.63
N GLU A 173 -15.45 11.85 -9.05
CA GLU A 173 -15.50 11.66 -7.61
C GLU A 173 -14.74 10.40 -7.16
N PRO A 174 -13.98 10.48 -6.05
CA PRO A 174 -13.42 9.31 -5.39
C PRO A 174 -14.43 8.70 -4.41
N VAL A 175 -14.60 7.38 -4.44
CA VAL A 175 -15.53 6.64 -3.59
C VAL A 175 -14.75 5.70 -2.68
N PRO A 176 -14.69 5.95 -1.35
CA PRO A 176 -13.93 5.12 -0.43
C PRO A 176 -14.54 3.73 -0.26
N SER A 177 -13.70 2.71 -0.11
CA SER A 177 -14.11 1.33 0.15
C SER A 177 -13.01 0.56 0.90
N ARG A 178 -13.43 -0.38 1.75
CA ARG A 178 -12.56 -1.41 2.36
C ARG A 178 -12.98 -2.82 1.92
N GLN A 179 -13.79 -2.89 0.87
CA GLN A 179 -14.42 -4.11 0.36
C GLN A 179 -13.88 -4.53 -1.01
N HIS A 180 -12.85 -3.85 -1.51
CA HIS A 180 -12.17 -4.17 -2.77
C HIS A 180 -10.98 -5.08 -2.51
N PHE A 181 -11.14 -6.38 -2.73
CA PHE A 181 -10.11 -7.38 -2.46
C PHE A 181 -9.24 -7.67 -3.68
N GLU A 182 -9.57 -7.14 -4.86
CA GLU A 182 -8.85 -7.44 -6.09
C GLU A 182 -8.72 -6.23 -7.00
N VAL A 183 -7.61 -6.13 -7.71
CA VAL A 183 -7.41 -5.17 -8.81
C VAL A 183 -7.18 -5.96 -10.09
N ASN A 184 -8.02 -5.73 -11.09
CA ASN A 184 -7.95 -6.34 -12.39
C ASN A 184 -7.36 -5.35 -13.39
N ILE A 185 -6.23 -5.70 -14.01
CA ILE A 185 -5.59 -4.88 -15.03
C ILE A 185 -6.38 -4.99 -16.34
N VAL A 186 -6.69 -3.83 -16.92
CA VAL A 186 -7.27 -3.75 -18.26
C VAL A 186 -6.12 -3.74 -19.25
N ASN A 187 -5.85 -4.89 -19.88
CA ASN A 187 -4.91 -4.92 -21.00
C ASN A 187 -5.55 -4.26 -22.21
N ASP A 188 -5.35 -2.94 -22.32
CA ASP A 188 -5.37 -2.25 -23.60
C ASP A 188 -3.95 -2.31 -24.20
N SER A 189 -3.82 -2.39 -25.53
CA SER A 189 -2.53 -2.49 -26.23
C SER A 189 -1.65 -1.24 -26.10
N SER A 190 -1.85 -0.41 -25.06
CA SER A 190 -1.02 0.74 -24.74
C SER A 190 0.36 0.33 -24.25
N ALA A 191 1.28 1.30 -24.24
CA ALA A 191 2.59 1.15 -23.62
C ALA A 191 2.53 0.93 -22.10
N ILE A 192 1.39 1.19 -21.45
CA ILE A 192 1.26 1.10 -20.00
C ILE A 192 0.88 -0.31 -19.56
N THR A 193 -0.11 -0.91 -20.21
CA THR A 193 -0.70 -2.20 -19.81
C THR A 193 -0.53 -3.33 -20.83
N GLY A 194 -0.12 -3.01 -22.06
CA GLY A 194 -0.05 -3.99 -23.15
C GLY A 194 0.93 -5.14 -22.95
N GLU A 195 1.91 -4.98 -22.06
CA GLU A 195 2.88 -6.05 -21.74
C GLU A 195 2.34 -7.14 -20.80
N PHE A 196 1.19 -6.92 -20.14
CA PHE A 196 0.63 -7.87 -19.17
C PHE A 196 -0.24 -8.89 -19.88
N THR A 197 0.34 -10.05 -20.20
CA THR A 197 -0.33 -11.08 -21.02
C THR A 197 -0.65 -12.34 -20.24
N ASP A 198 0.01 -12.58 -19.10
CA ASP A 198 -0.28 -13.74 -18.28
C ASP A 198 -1.57 -13.51 -17.47
N PRO A 199 -2.50 -14.48 -17.40
CA PRO A 199 -3.72 -14.35 -16.59
C PRO A 199 -3.47 -13.97 -15.13
N LYS A 200 -2.33 -14.40 -14.55
CA LYS A 200 -1.92 -14.02 -13.18
C LYS A 200 -1.42 -12.58 -13.08
N GLU A 201 -0.94 -11.98 -14.16
CA GLU A 201 -0.58 -10.55 -14.20
C GLU A 201 -1.81 -9.64 -14.33
N LEU A 202 -2.94 -10.19 -14.78
CA LEU A 202 -4.18 -9.44 -14.97
C LEU A 202 -5.02 -9.33 -13.70
N ARG A 203 -4.72 -10.09 -12.65
CA ARG A 203 -5.45 -10.11 -11.38
C ARG A 203 -4.48 -9.98 -10.22
N ILE A 204 -4.66 -8.94 -9.43
CA ILE A 204 -3.81 -8.58 -8.29
C ILE A 204 -4.66 -8.73 -7.04
N SER A 205 -4.20 -9.56 -6.09
CA SER A 205 -4.87 -9.71 -4.80
C SER A 205 -4.51 -8.54 -3.88
N LEU A 206 -5.53 -7.87 -3.35
CA LEU A 206 -5.42 -6.94 -2.22
C LEU A 206 -5.77 -7.62 -0.90
N GLY A 207 -6.01 -8.93 -0.87
CA GLY A 207 -6.27 -9.70 0.34
C GLY A 207 -7.36 -10.75 0.16
N ASN A 208 -7.60 -11.55 1.19
CA ASN A 208 -8.55 -12.67 1.11
C ASN A 208 -9.93 -12.34 1.70
N LYS A 209 -10.92 -12.18 0.81
CA LYS A 209 -12.33 -11.89 1.15
C LYS A 209 -13.03 -12.97 1.96
N GLU A 210 -12.61 -14.24 1.84
CA GLU A 210 -13.19 -15.36 2.59
C GLU A 210 -12.73 -15.36 4.04
N ARG A 211 -11.51 -14.86 4.30
CA ARG A 211 -10.90 -14.84 5.63
C ARG A 211 -11.07 -13.50 6.35
N PHE A 212 -11.12 -12.41 5.61
CA PHE A 212 -11.15 -11.05 6.15
C PHE A 212 -12.41 -10.30 5.74
N LYS A 213 -13.01 -9.59 6.71
CA LYS A 213 -14.19 -8.76 6.47
C LYS A 213 -13.87 -7.49 5.68
N GLU A 214 -12.63 -7.03 5.77
CA GLU A 214 -12.14 -5.80 5.17
C GLU A 214 -10.69 -5.99 4.73
N THR A 215 -10.26 -5.16 3.79
CA THR A 215 -8.87 -5.02 3.41
C THR A 215 -8.41 -3.56 3.57
N ILE A 216 -7.25 -3.24 2.99
CA ILE A 216 -6.66 -1.91 2.90
C ILE A 216 -7.68 -0.89 2.42
N GLY A 217 -7.55 0.35 2.91
CA GLY A 217 -8.37 1.45 2.41
C GLY A 217 -8.10 1.68 0.93
N THR A 218 -9.18 1.69 0.14
CA THR A 218 -9.15 1.96 -1.30
C THR A 218 -10.13 3.07 -1.66
N TYR A 219 -9.93 3.65 -2.84
CA TYR A 219 -10.83 4.59 -3.47
C TYR A 219 -11.07 4.14 -4.91
N SER A 220 -12.34 3.98 -5.29
CA SER A 220 -12.69 3.87 -6.70
C SER A 220 -12.97 5.25 -7.29
N TYR A 221 -12.63 5.42 -8.56
CA TYR A 221 -12.83 6.68 -9.27
C TYR A 221 -14.04 6.58 -10.18
N SER A 222 -15.04 7.45 -9.97
CA SER A 222 -16.29 7.44 -10.71
C SER A 222 -16.32 8.52 -11.80
N GLY A 223 -17.13 8.31 -12.84
CA GLY A 223 -17.30 9.28 -13.92
C GLY A 223 -16.05 9.49 -14.78
N ASN A 224 -15.29 8.42 -15.01
CA ASN A 224 -14.04 8.50 -15.76
C ASN A 224 -14.24 8.97 -17.20
N GLN A 225 -13.31 9.81 -17.68
CA GLN A 225 -13.30 10.33 -19.05
C GLN A 225 -12.79 9.30 -20.05
N LEU A 226 -11.86 8.45 -19.62
CA LEU A 226 -11.30 7.32 -20.39
C LEU A 226 -11.58 6.01 -19.65
N PRO A 227 -11.59 4.86 -20.35
CA PRO A 227 -11.60 3.55 -19.72
C PRO A 227 -10.47 3.45 -18.68
N ALA A 228 -10.76 2.88 -17.51
CA ALA A 228 -9.75 2.71 -16.47
C ALA A 228 -8.65 1.74 -16.92
N LEU A 229 -7.41 1.96 -16.47
CA LEU A 229 -6.29 1.03 -16.73
C LEU A 229 -6.36 -0.19 -15.80
N ALA A 230 -7.06 -0.06 -14.68
CA ALA A 230 -7.37 -1.16 -13.79
C ALA A 230 -8.71 -0.90 -13.08
N VAL A 231 -9.43 -1.98 -12.78
CA VAL A 231 -10.74 -1.96 -12.12
C VAL A 231 -10.74 -2.88 -10.91
N TYR A 232 -11.54 -2.57 -9.90
CA TYR A 232 -11.82 -3.49 -8.80
C TYR A 232 -12.75 -4.63 -9.25
N GLU A 233 -12.99 -5.64 -8.41
CA GLU A 233 -13.85 -6.78 -8.73
C GLU A 233 -15.31 -6.38 -9.01
N ASP A 234 -15.75 -5.22 -8.50
CA ASP A 234 -17.08 -4.64 -8.75
C ASP A 234 -17.15 -3.80 -10.04
N LYS A 235 -16.06 -3.78 -10.82
CA LYS A 235 -15.84 -3.01 -12.06
C LYS A 235 -15.68 -1.50 -11.85
N SER A 236 -15.65 -1.01 -10.62
CA SER A 236 -15.30 0.38 -10.35
C SER A 236 -13.82 0.63 -10.62
N ALA A 237 -13.43 1.86 -10.96
CA ALA A 237 -12.07 2.13 -11.43
C ALA A 237 -11.06 2.19 -10.29
N ALA A 238 -10.03 1.35 -10.35
CA ALA A 238 -8.90 1.37 -9.42
C ALA A 238 -7.77 2.29 -9.89
N VAL A 239 -7.55 2.37 -11.21
CA VAL A 239 -6.57 3.27 -11.83
C VAL A 239 -7.22 4.06 -12.95
N SER A 240 -7.41 5.36 -12.72
CA SER A 240 -7.91 6.30 -13.72
C SER A 240 -6.76 7.11 -14.32
N TYR A 241 -6.99 7.67 -15.50
CA TYR A 241 -6.00 8.53 -16.13
C TYR A 241 -6.61 9.56 -17.07
N LYS A 242 -5.80 10.57 -17.38
CA LYS A 242 -6.07 11.58 -18.39
C LYS A 242 -4.79 11.93 -19.14
N LEU A 243 -4.91 12.04 -20.45
CA LEU A 243 -3.84 12.48 -21.33
C LEU A 243 -3.98 13.98 -21.64
N TYR A 244 -2.84 14.65 -21.71
CA TYR A 244 -2.69 16.04 -22.15
C TYR A 244 -1.75 16.06 -23.36
N GLU A 245 -1.73 17.17 -24.11
CA GLU A 245 -0.98 17.27 -25.37
C GLU A 245 0.51 16.89 -25.24
N GLY A 246 1.14 17.15 -24.08
CA GLY A 246 2.52 16.74 -23.81
C GLY A 246 2.76 16.08 -22.46
N GLY A 247 1.69 15.71 -21.74
CA GLY A 247 1.79 15.24 -20.36
C GLY A 247 0.63 14.30 -20.00
N ALA A 248 0.65 13.77 -18.78
CA ALA A 248 -0.36 12.80 -18.36
C ALA A 248 -0.59 12.85 -16.85
N ALA A 249 -1.76 12.42 -16.41
CA ALA A 249 -2.10 12.26 -15.01
C ALA A 249 -2.71 10.88 -14.77
N TYR A 250 -2.18 10.13 -13.81
CA TYR A 250 -2.62 8.79 -13.43
C TYR A 250 -2.96 8.76 -11.94
N ALA A 251 -4.17 8.32 -11.57
CA ALA A 251 -4.57 8.20 -10.18
C ALA A 251 -4.71 6.73 -9.80
N PHE A 252 -4.04 6.33 -8.71
CA PHE A 252 -4.14 5.01 -8.12
C PHE A 252 -5.04 5.06 -6.88
N GLY A 253 -6.00 4.15 -6.79
CA GLY A 253 -7.01 4.10 -5.74
C GLY A 253 -6.55 3.50 -4.42
N PHE A 254 -5.36 2.89 -4.36
CA PHE A 254 -4.87 2.16 -3.20
C PHE A 254 -3.44 2.61 -2.84
N ASP A 255 -3.05 2.45 -1.57
CA ASP A 255 -1.70 2.81 -1.10
C ASP A 255 -0.67 1.77 -1.58
N ILE A 256 0.08 2.12 -2.62
CA ILE A 256 1.12 1.26 -3.20
C ILE A 256 2.25 0.96 -2.20
N GLY A 257 2.65 1.94 -1.39
CA GLY A 257 3.71 1.74 -0.40
C GLY A 257 3.29 0.78 0.70
N TYR A 258 2.06 0.93 1.20
CA TYR A 258 1.49 0.02 2.19
C TYR A 258 1.30 -1.39 1.61
N PHE A 259 0.79 -1.49 0.38
CA PHE A 259 0.62 -2.75 -0.34
C PHE A 259 1.95 -3.52 -0.49
N ILE A 260 3.01 -2.86 -0.95
CA ILE A 260 4.35 -3.46 -1.07
C ILE A 260 4.85 -3.95 0.29
N LEU A 261 4.73 -3.13 1.35
CA LEU A 261 5.17 -3.52 2.68
C LEU A 261 4.37 -4.69 3.23
N LYS A 262 3.08 -4.78 2.96
CA LYS A 262 2.24 -5.90 3.41
C LYS A 262 2.61 -7.20 2.70
N GLY A 263 2.76 -7.16 1.38
CA GLY A 263 3.18 -8.31 0.60
C GLY A 263 4.56 -8.83 1.02
N HIS A 264 5.55 -7.95 1.16
CA HIS A 264 6.91 -8.36 1.52
C HIS A 264 7.07 -8.80 2.98
N ASN A 265 6.29 -8.26 3.92
CA ASN A 265 6.39 -8.65 5.34
C ASN A 265 5.53 -9.88 5.69
N ASN A 266 4.89 -10.52 4.70
CA ASN A 266 4.00 -11.67 4.86
C ASN A 266 2.99 -11.50 6.03
N ARG A 267 2.47 -10.28 6.19
CA ARG A 267 1.52 -9.97 7.27
C ARG A 267 0.13 -10.44 6.86
N HIS A 268 -0.13 -11.73 7.07
CA HIS A 268 -1.38 -12.51 7.26
C HIS A 268 -2.70 -12.14 6.56
N GLU A 269 -2.81 -11.10 5.73
CA GLU A 269 -4.02 -10.73 5.00
C GLU A 269 -4.15 -11.48 3.65
N ASP A 270 -3.26 -12.46 3.38
CA ASP A 270 -3.21 -13.27 2.16
C ASP A 270 -3.23 -12.44 0.87
N PHE A 271 -2.33 -11.46 0.76
CA PHE A 271 -2.08 -10.71 -0.48
C PHE A 271 -1.50 -11.55 -1.63
N HIS A 272 -1.28 -12.84 -1.39
CA HIS A 272 -0.82 -13.80 -2.39
C HIS A 272 -1.99 -14.71 -2.80
N HIS A 273 -1.99 -15.18 -4.04
CA HIS A 273 -3.00 -16.09 -4.54
C HIS A 273 -2.80 -17.51 -3.99
N ASN A 274 -1.56 -17.94 -3.76
CA ASN A 274 -1.21 -19.33 -3.44
C ASN A 274 -0.13 -19.45 -2.36
N VAL A 275 -0.18 -20.55 -1.60
CA VAL A 275 0.56 -20.72 -0.34
C VAL A 275 1.96 -21.36 -0.52
N VAL A 276 2.29 -21.90 -1.70
CA VAL A 276 3.56 -22.62 -1.95
C VAL A 276 4.06 -22.44 -3.39
N ASN A 277 5.25 -21.82 -3.56
CA ASN A 277 6.10 -21.83 -4.76
C ASN A 277 5.43 -21.58 -6.12
N GLU A 278 4.30 -20.88 -6.13
CA GLU A 278 3.65 -20.45 -7.35
C GLU A 278 4.07 -19.04 -7.75
N PHE A 279 4.01 -18.77 -9.05
CA PHE A 279 4.19 -17.44 -9.59
C PHE A 279 3.15 -16.48 -9.00
N GLU A 280 3.63 -15.41 -8.35
CA GLU A 280 2.85 -14.37 -7.69
C GLU A 280 3.35 -12.97 -8.15
N PRO A 281 2.76 -12.40 -9.21
CA PRO A 281 3.28 -11.17 -9.83
C PRO A 281 2.67 -9.89 -9.28
N SER A 282 1.83 -9.93 -8.25
CA SER A 282 0.99 -8.80 -7.83
C SER A 282 1.77 -7.48 -7.64
N ILE A 283 2.87 -7.49 -6.88
CA ILE A 283 3.74 -6.30 -6.71
C ILE A 283 4.48 -5.96 -8.01
N ASP A 284 4.93 -6.97 -8.74
CA ASP A 284 5.69 -6.81 -9.96
C ASP A 284 4.88 -6.09 -11.04
N VAL A 285 3.59 -6.41 -11.18
CA VAL A 285 2.68 -5.75 -12.12
C VAL A 285 2.54 -4.27 -11.81
N ILE A 286 2.30 -3.90 -10.55
CA ILE A 286 2.19 -2.50 -10.15
C ILE A 286 3.49 -1.74 -10.42
N MET A 287 4.64 -2.33 -10.07
CA MET A 287 5.92 -1.68 -10.28
C MET A 287 6.30 -1.58 -11.76
N ARG A 288 5.98 -2.59 -12.58
CA ARG A 288 6.10 -2.54 -14.04
C ARG A 288 5.20 -1.48 -14.66
N MET A 289 3.97 -1.35 -14.18
CA MET A 289 3.05 -0.30 -14.62
C MET A 289 3.62 1.09 -14.30
N ILE A 290 4.15 1.31 -13.09
CA ILE A 290 4.83 2.57 -12.72
C ILE A 290 6.06 2.82 -13.60
N ARG A 291 6.87 1.78 -13.89
CA ARG A 291 8.01 1.88 -14.81
C ARG A 291 7.53 2.32 -16.20
N ASN A 292 6.45 1.76 -16.71
CA ASN A 292 5.93 2.08 -18.04
C ASN A 292 5.40 3.53 -18.09
N ILE A 293 4.74 4.00 -17.04
CA ILE A 293 4.34 5.41 -16.89
C ILE A 293 5.58 6.32 -16.83
N TYR A 294 6.61 5.94 -16.08
CA TYR A 294 7.86 6.68 -15.98
C TYR A 294 8.58 6.82 -17.33
N LEU A 295 8.73 5.71 -18.07
CA LEU A 295 9.36 5.70 -19.39
C LEU A 295 8.53 6.46 -20.43
N SER A 296 7.21 6.38 -20.35
CA SER A 296 6.30 7.12 -21.25
C SER A 296 6.31 8.63 -20.96
N GLY A 297 6.43 9.01 -19.68
CA GLY A 297 6.49 10.42 -19.25
C GLY A 297 7.86 11.09 -19.42
N ASN A 298 8.92 10.31 -19.61
CA ASN A 298 10.27 10.82 -19.85
C ASN A 298 11.00 9.90 -20.84
N PRO A 299 10.94 10.18 -22.16
CA PRO A 299 11.59 9.34 -23.18
C PRO A 299 13.10 9.18 -23.02
N ASP A 300 13.77 10.14 -22.38
CA ASP A 300 15.21 10.11 -22.08
C ASP A 300 15.53 9.47 -20.72
N ALA A 301 14.53 8.90 -20.04
CA ALA A 301 14.69 8.26 -18.75
C ALA A 301 15.62 7.04 -18.83
N ALA A 302 16.59 7.01 -17.91
CA ALA A 302 17.31 5.78 -17.62
C ALA A 302 16.46 4.87 -16.73
N TRP A 303 16.49 3.58 -17.03
CA TRP A 303 15.97 2.49 -16.20
C TRP A 303 17.03 1.40 -16.10
N ILE A 304 17.26 0.88 -14.89
CA ILE A 304 18.23 -0.18 -14.66
C ILE A 304 17.48 -1.51 -14.73
N ALA A 305 17.88 -2.37 -15.67
CA ALA A 305 17.31 -3.70 -15.81
C ALA A 305 17.47 -4.48 -14.49
N THR A 306 16.38 -5.12 -14.05
CA THR A 306 16.36 -5.97 -12.84
C THR A 306 17.11 -7.29 -13.03
N VAL A 307 17.37 -7.65 -14.29
CA VAL A 307 18.16 -8.83 -14.65
C VAL A 307 19.60 -8.42 -14.99
N PRO A 308 20.61 -8.95 -14.28
CA PRO A 308 22.02 -8.65 -14.55
C PRO A 308 22.44 -9.05 -15.98
N TYR A 309 23.47 -8.36 -16.49
CA TYR A 309 24.18 -8.71 -17.73
C TYR A 309 23.30 -8.83 -18.99
N PHE A 310 22.22 -8.03 -19.07
CA PHE A 310 21.29 -8.02 -20.21
C PHE A 310 20.70 -9.39 -20.54
N LYS A 311 20.51 -10.25 -19.53
CA LYS A 311 19.81 -11.52 -19.70
C LYS A 311 18.30 -11.30 -19.68
N ASN A 312 17.56 -12.23 -20.29
CA ASN A 312 16.10 -12.14 -20.37
C ASN A 312 15.39 -12.55 -19.08
N LEU A 313 16.08 -13.25 -18.16
CA LEU A 313 15.49 -13.78 -16.93
C LEU A 313 16.57 -13.98 -15.86
N SER A 314 16.23 -13.66 -14.61
CA SER A 314 16.93 -14.13 -13.42
C SER A 314 15.98 -15.07 -12.67
N VAL A 315 16.44 -16.28 -12.34
CA VAL A 315 15.67 -17.26 -11.57
C VAL A 315 16.42 -17.54 -10.28
N VAL A 316 15.73 -17.44 -9.16
CA VAL A 316 16.21 -17.96 -7.87
C VAL A 316 15.50 -19.30 -7.67
N ILE A 317 16.28 -20.38 -7.58
CA ILE A 317 15.77 -21.71 -7.26
C ILE A 317 16.07 -21.92 -5.77
N THR A 318 15.02 -22.02 -4.96
CA THR A 318 15.10 -22.30 -3.51
C THR A 318 14.64 -23.71 -3.21
#